data_AF-A0A367RWU1-F1
#
_entry.id   AF-A0A367RWU1-F1
#
_cell.length_a   1.000
_cell.length_b   1.000
_cell.length_c   1.000
_cell.angle_alpha   90.00
_cell.angle_beta   90.00
_cell.angle_gamma   90.00
#
_symmetry.space_group_name_H-M   'P 1'
#
loop_
_entity.id
_entity.type
_entity.pdbx_description
1 polymer ?
#
loop_
_entity_poly.entity_id
_entity_poly.type
_entity_poly.pdbx_seq_one_letter_code
_entity_poly.pdbx_strand_id
1 'polypeptide(L)'
;MLKTKFFQKPLMVILGLALATVSTAQPSKAATFTYQGDTTNEPIWRRVAPGNPPTLISGEKDGNLGMSVPYSVFDFTIDKSGLYNISGESEPTPPANRKWDIFLALYQDSFNPTEQLTNVLIANTTTNGSTVTFNQELLTGQKYFLVTTGRRVNDFGQFSNTISGSGQITPIPEPDSIPAMLVTGGINLLLYKRKVGLKISHF
;
A
#
# COMPACT_ATOMS: atom_id res chain seq x y z
N MET A 1 -52.68 66.32 -50.04
CA MET A 1 -52.51 66.33 -48.57
C MET A 1 -52.29 64.89 -48.12
N LEU A 2 -51.07 64.59 -47.68
CA LEU A 2 -50.53 63.25 -47.45
C LEU A 2 -50.80 62.84 -45.98
N LYS A 3 -51.46 61.69 -45.75
CA LYS A 3 -51.65 61.11 -44.41
C LYS A 3 -50.45 60.21 -44.06
N THR A 4 -49.57 60.66 -43.18
CA THR A 4 -48.46 59.86 -42.65
C THR A 4 -48.92 59.12 -41.39
N LYS A 5 -48.92 57.78 -41.44
CA LYS A 5 -49.15 56.90 -40.29
C LYS A 5 -47.84 56.76 -39.49
N PHE A 6 -47.89 57.01 -38.18
CA PHE A 6 -46.80 56.69 -37.25
C PHE A 6 -46.78 55.18 -36.97
N PHE A 7 -45.65 54.52 -37.26
CA PHE A 7 -45.36 53.16 -36.80
C PHE A 7 -44.48 53.25 -35.55
N GLN A 8 -45.04 52.90 -34.39
CA GLN A 8 -44.24 52.59 -33.19
C GLN A 8 -43.63 51.19 -33.35
N LYS A 9 -42.29 51.10 -33.34
CA LYS A 9 -41.57 49.84 -33.20
C LYS A 9 -41.32 49.58 -31.71
N PRO A 10 -41.67 48.41 -31.16
CA PRO A 10 -41.21 48.05 -29.82
C PRO A 10 -39.73 47.64 -29.89
N LEU A 11 -38.91 48.27 -29.06
CA LEU A 11 -37.53 47.91 -28.79
C LEU A 11 -37.52 46.60 -27.99
N MET A 12 -37.11 45.51 -28.61
CA MET A 12 -37.00 44.20 -27.94
C MET A 12 -35.62 44.13 -27.26
N VAL A 13 -35.57 44.40 -25.96
CA VAL A 13 -34.36 44.22 -25.13
C VAL A 13 -34.30 42.76 -24.72
N ILE A 14 -33.43 41.98 -25.36
CA ILE A 14 -33.14 40.60 -24.96
C ILE A 14 -32.11 40.66 -23.82
N LEU A 15 -32.60 40.47 -22.59
CA LEU A 15 -31.77 40.34 -21.39
C LEU A 15 -31.20 38.91 -21.36
N GLY A 16 -29.95 38.76 -21.78
CA GLY A 16 -29.23 37.49 -21.68
C GLY A 16 -28.88 37.18 -20.22
N LEU A 17 -29.57 36.21 -19.61
CA LEU A 17 -29.14 35.61 -18.34
C LEU A 17 -27.87 34.79 -18.59
N ALA A 18 -26.72 35.33 -18.19
CA ALA A 18 -25.49 34.56 -18.06
C ALA A 18 -25.62 33.65 -16.83
N LEU A 19 -25.86 32.36 -17.05
CA LEU A 19 -25.90 31.35 -16.01
C LEU A 19 -24.45 31.03 -15.59
N ALA A 20 -23.96 31.70 -14.54
CA ALA A 20 -22.67 31.39 -13.94
C ALA A 20 -22.76 30.02 -13.23
N THR A 21 -22.29 28.96 -13.88
CA THR A 21 -22.12 27.66 -13.23
C THR A 21 -20.96 27.78 -12.24
N VAL A 22 -21.28 27.99 -10.97
CA VAL A 22 -20.31 27.87 -9.87
C VAL A 22 -19.97 26.38 -9.75
N SER A 23 -18.90 25.94 -10.40
CA SER A 23 -18.31 24.63 -10.15
C SER A 23 -17.73 24.63 -8.74
N THR A 24 -18.49 24.14 -7.76
CA THR A 24 -17.93 23.85 -6.45
C THR A 24 -16.95 22.70 -6.61
N ALA A 25 -15.66 22.99 -6.49
CA ALA A 25 -14.64 21.95 -6.45
C ALA A 25 -14.93 21.06 -5.24
N GLN A 26 -15.44 19.85 -5.49
CA GLN A 26 -15.69 18.89 -4.44
C GLN A 26 -14.33 18.46 -3.87
N PRO A 27 -14.09 18.56 -2.55
CA PRO A 27 -12.82 18.14 -1.98
C PRO A 27 -12.63 16.65 -2.29
N SER A 28 -11.48 16.32 -2.89
CA SER A 28 -11.08 14.93 -3.10
C SER A 28 -10.98 14.26 -1.74
N LYS A 29 -11.87 13.31 -1.45
CA LYS A 29 -11.77 12.50 -0.23
C LYS A 29 -10.41 11.78 -0.24
N ALA A 30 -9.69 11.81 0.88
CA ALA A 30 -8.48 11.02 1.02
C ALA A 30 -8.82 9.52 0.87
N ALA A 31 -8.09 8.83 0.01
CA ALA A 31 -8.11 7.37 -0.03
C ALA A 31 -7.41 6.85 1.24
N THR A 32 -7.92 5.75 1.79
CA THR A 32 -7.35 5.08 2.94
C THR A 32 -7.22 3.60 2.61
N PHE A 33 -6.05 3.03 2.85
CA PHE A 33 -5.77 1.62 2.72
C PHE A 33 -5.23 1.10 4.05
N THR A 34 -5.85 0.04 4.56
CA THR A 34 -5.45 -0.60 5.81
C THR A 34 -5.15 -2.06 5.55
N TYR A 35 -4.06 -2.56 6.12
CA TYR A 35 -3.69 -3.98 6.08
C TYR A 35 -3.15 -4.44 7.43
N GLN A 36 -3.16 -5.75 7.63
CA GLN A 36 -2.68 -6.39 8.85
C GLN A 36 -1.57 -7.38 8.49
N GLY A 37 -0.73 -7.70 9.46
CA GLY A 37 0.32 -8.70 9.33
C GLY A 37 0.81 -9.19 10.69
N ASP A 38 1.81 -10.06 10.66
CA ASP A 38 2.49 -10.59 11.85
C ASP A 38 3.99 -10.66 11.56
N THR A 39 4.82 -10.20 12.50
CA THR A 39 6.29 -10.29 12.39
C THR A 39 6.86 -11.50 13.13
N THR A 40 6.01 -12.32 13.73
CA THR A 40 6.42 -13.53 14.47
C THR A 40 7.01 -14.57 13.53
N ASN A 41 8.24 -15.02 13.80
CA ASN A 41 9.00 -15.98 12.98
C ASN A 41 9.34 -15.50 11.56
N GLU A 42 9.17 -14.21 11.27
CA GLU A 42 9.58 -13.63 10.00
C GLU A 42 11.11 -13.49 9.89
N PRO A 43 11.66 -13.32 8.67
CA PRO A 43 13.07 -13.01 8.48
C PRO A 43 13.53 -11.82 9.33
N ILE A 44 14.82 -11.81 9.66
CA ILE A 44 15.43 -10.74 10.46
C ILE A 44 16.20 -9.75 9.58
N TRP A 45 16.16 -8.48 9.96
CA TRP A 45 16.78 -7.38 9.23
C TRP A 45 17.51 -6.43 10.19
N ARG A 46 18.71 -5.97 9.78
CA ARG A 46 19.49 -4.96 10.51
C ARG A 46 18.86 -3.58 10.36
N ARG A 47 17.91 -3.27 11.22
CA ARG A 47 17.05 -2.08 11.09
C ARG A 47 17.83 -0.77 11.18
N VAL A 48 17.51 0.19 10.31
CA VAL A 48 18.01 1.58 10.37
C VAL A 48 17.64 2.28 11.68
N ALA A 49 18.38 3.31 12.08
CA ALA A 49 17.98 4.22 13.15
C ALA A 49 16.76 5.08 12.72
N PRO A 50 15.94 5.59 13.66
CA PRO A 50 14.95 6.61 13.32
C PRO A 50 15.62 7.81 12.63
N GLY A 51 14.98 8.37 11.61
CA GLY A 51 15.51 9.50 10.84
C GLY A 51 14.68 9.80 9.59
N ASN A 52 14.94 10.95 8.97
CA ASN A 52 14.29 11.40 7.73
C ASN A 52 15.29 12.18 6.85
N PRO A 53 16.06 11.50 5.96
CA PRO A 53 16.25 10.06 5.92
C PRO A 53 17.18 9.57 7.06
N PRO A 54 17.11 8.28 7.44
CA PRO A 54 18.10 7.65 8.31
C PRO A 54 19.51 7.64 7.72
N THR A 55 20.52 7.77 8.58
CA THR A 55 21.94 7.76 8.18
C THR A 55 22.78 6.70 8.90
N LEU A 56 22.17 5.92 9.79
CA LEU A 56 22.85 4.94 10.65
C LEU A 56 21.99 3.69 10.82
N ILE A 57 22.62 2.57 11.18
CA ILE A 57 21.93 1.36 11.63
C ILE A 57 21.70 1.42 13.14
N SER A 58 20.53 0.97 13.60
CA SER A 58 20.19 0.98 15.02
C SER A 58 21.16 0.11 15.82
N GLY A 59 21.77 0.68 16.87
CA GLY A 59 22.68 -0.04 17.76
C GLY A 59 24.06 -0.35 17.16
N GLU A 60 24.35 0.09 15.93
CA GLU A 60 25.69 -0.02 15.36
C GLU A 60 26.60 1.02 16.01
N LYS A 61 27.66 0.56 16.66
CA LYS A 61 28.66 1.39 17.32
C LYS A 61 29.97 0.61 17.46
N ASP A 62 31.10 1.26 17.17
CA ASP A 62 32.46 0.75 17.38
C ASP A 62 32.68 -0.67 16.81
N GLY A 63 32.14 -0.94 15.61
CA GLY A 63 32.28 -2.23 14.92
C GLY A 63 31.26 -3.31 15.32
N ASN A 64 30.30 -3.02 16.21
CA ASN A 64 29.19 -3.93 16.49
C ASN A 64 28.15 -3.92 15.36
N LEU A 65 27.66 -5.11 14.99
CA LEU A 65 26.75 -5.32 13.86
C LEU A 65 25.33 -4.75 14.05
N GLY A 66 25.07 -3.87 15.01
CA GLY A 66 23.73 -3.30 15.22
C GLY A 66 22.66 -4.33 15.58
N MET A 67 21.42 -3.88 15.62
CA MET A 67 20.26 -4.67 16.04
C MET A 67 19.56 -5.32 14.85
N SER A 68 19.37 -6.64 14.91
CA SER A 68 18.55 -7.39 13.94
C SER A 68 17.19 -7.73 14.55
N VAL A 69 16.12 -7.41 13.84
CA VAL A 69 14.73 -7.56 14.30
C VAL A 69 13.89 -8.27 13.22
N PRO A 70 12.89 -9.09 13.61
CA PRO A 70 11.92 -9.63 12.65
C PRO A 70 11.19 -8.51 11.92
N TYR A 71 10.88 -8.69 10.63
CA TYR A 71 10.24 -7.66 9.83
C TYR A 71 9.24 -8.24 8.83
N SER A 72 8.26 -7.42 8.46
CA SER A 72 7.31 -7.67 7.36
C SER A 72 7.37 -6.49 6.39
N VAL A 73 7.25 -6.76 5.09
CA VAL A 73 7.29 -5.73 4.04
C VAL A 73 5.94 -5.68 3.35
N PHE A 74 5.47 -4.46 3.08
CA PHE A 74 4.30 -4.23 2.25
C PHE A 74 4.66 -3.31 1.09
N ASP A 75 4.48 -3.83 -0.12
CA ASP A 75 4.84 -3.16 -1.36
C ASP A 75 3.61 -2.50 -1.97
N PHE A 76 3.73 -1.24 -2.37
CA PHE A 76 2.61 -0.51 -2.96
C PHE A 76 3.04 0.56 -3.96
N THR A 77 2.07 1.01 -4.75
CA THR A 77 2.17 2.20 -5.59
C THR A 77 1.02 3.16 -5.29
N ILE A 78 1.16 4.39 -5.76
CA ILE A 78 0.12 5.41 -5.70
C ILE A 78 -0.18 6.01 -7.08
N ASP A 79 -1.44 6.35 -7.34
CA ASP A 79 -1.87 6.92 -8.62
C ASP A 79 -1.81 8.47 -8.67
N LYS A 80 -1.52 9.13 -7.54
CA LYS A 80 -1.47 10.59 -7.45
C LYS A 80 -0.44 11.06 -6.43
N SER A 81 0.53 11.84 -6.88
CA SER A 81 1.53 12.46 -6.00
C SER A 81 0.89 13.36 -4.95
N GLY A 82 1.47 13.39 -3.75
CA GLY A 82 1.00 14.26 -2.68
C GLY A 82 1.55 13.85 -1.31
N LEU A 83 1.04 14.51 -0.27
CA LEU A 83 1.35 14.17 1.11
C LEU A 83 0.48 12.99 1.56
N TYR A 84 1.13 11.93 2.02
CA TYR A 84 0.48 10.76 2.59
C TYR A 84 0.77 10.66 4.08
N ASN A 85 -0.25 10.29 4.86
CA ASN A 85 -0.12 9.92 6.25
C ASN A 85 0.00 8.40 6.35
N ILE A 86 1.04 7.94 7.05
CA ILE A 86 1.32 6.53 7.27
C ILE A 86 1.33 6.31 8.78
N SER A 87 0.54 5.34 9.23
CA SER A 87 0.50 4.93 10.62
C SER A 87 0.56 3.41 10.76
N GLY A 88 1.04 2.95 11.90
CA GLY A 88 1.07 1.55 12.28
C GLY A 88 0.72 1.38 13.74
N GLU A 89 0.04 0.29 14.07
CA GLU A 89 -0.34 -0.08 15.41
C GLU A 89 -0.03 -1.57 15.66
N SER A 90 0.66 -1.87 16.74
CA SER A 90 0.88 -3.25 17.20
C SER A 90 -0.33 -3.77 17.95
N GLU A 91 -0.63 -5.06 17.78
CA GLU A 91 -1.65 -5.75 18.55
C GLU A 91 -1.10 -6.43 19.80
N PRO A 92 -1.92 -6.64 20.85
CA PRO A 92 -1.50 -7.36 22.05
C PRO A 92 -1.06 -8.79 21.71
N THR A 93 0.14 -9.18 22.14
CA THR A 93 0.68 -10.52 21.86
C THR A 93 0.57 -11.43 23.09
N PRO A 94 -0.05 -12.63 22.99
CA PRO A 94 -0.06 -13.62 24.07
C PRO A 94 1.35 -14.11 24.45
N PRO A 95 1.57 -14.61 25.69
CA PRO A 95 0.61 -14.73 26.79
C PRO A 95 0.49 -13.46 27.65
N ALA A 96 1.40 -12.50 27.46
CA ALA A 96 1.45 -11.29 28.30
C ALA A 96 0.35 -10.27 27.95
N ASN A 97 -0.37 -10.46 26.84
CA ASN A 97 -1.47 -9.61 26.36
C ASN A 97 -1.13 -8.11 26.38
N ARG A 98 0.12 -7.81 26.03
CA ARG A 98 0.66 -6.46 25.96
C ARG A 98 1.07 -6.17 24.54
N LYS A 99 0.84 -4.92 24.11
CA LYS A 99 1.31 -4.41 22.83
C LYS A 99 2.84 -4.27 22.86
N TRP A 100 3.47 -4.31 21.70
CA TRP A 100 4.92 -4.23 21.53
C TRP A 100 5.30 -2.88 20.90
N ASP A 101 6.55 -2.45 21.07
CA ASP A 101 6.98 -1.15 20.55
C ASP A 101 7.20 -1.25 19.03
N ILE A 102 6.26 -0.71 18.25
CA ILE A 102 6.29 -0.75 16.78
C ILE A 102 7.28 0.27 16.18
N PHE A 103 7.86 -0.12 15.06
CA PHE A 103 8.76 0.68 14.24
C PHE A 103 8.39 0.52 12.77
N LEU A 104 8.38 1.63 12.03
CA LEU A 104 8.16 1.64 10.59
C LEU A 104 9.34 2.29 9.86
N ALA A 105 9.73 1.70 8.73
CA ALA A 105 10.62 2.32 7.74
C ALA A 105 9.98 2.31 6.37
N LEU A 106 10.02 3.43 5.66
CA LEU A 106 9.51 3.55 4.31
C LEU A 106 10.68 3.69 3.33
N TYR A 107 10.70 2.82 2.32
CA TYR A 107 11.64 2.87 1.21
C TYR A 107 10.93 3.25 -0.08
N GLN A 108 11.69 3.79 -1.03
CA GLN A 108 11.27 4.04 -2.40
C GLN A 108 12.03 3.14 -3.36
N ASP A 109 11.46 2.83 -4.52
CA ASP A 109 12.07 2.12 -5.66
C ASP A 109 12.41 0.64 -5.41
N SER A 110 13.13 0.31 -4.34
CA SER A 110 13.43 -1.04 -3.88
C SER A 110 13.66 -1.12 -2.37
N PHE A 111 13.40 -2.29 -1.79
CA PHE A 111 13.87 -2.69 -0.46
C PHE A 111 14.87 -3.84 -0.58
N ASN A 112 16.02 -3.72 0.09
CA ASN A 112 17.03 -4.77 0.17
C ASN A 112 17.49 -4.92 1.64
N PRO A 113 17.23 -6.05 2.31
CA PRO A 113 17.58 -6.23 3.72
C PRO A 113 19.10 -6.24 3.97
N THR A 114 19.93 -6.33 2.93
CA THR A 114 21.40 -6.28 3.02
C THR A 114 21.96 -4.87 2.80
N GLU A 115 21.20 -3.94 2.23
CA GLU A 115 21.59 -2.55 1.91
C GLU A 115 20.64 -1.56 2.59
N GLN A 116 20.67 -1.52 3.92
CA GLN A 116 19.57 -0.99 4.72
C GLN A 116 19.42 0.54 4.66
N LEU A 117 20.49 1.26 4.31
CA LEU A 117 20.47 2.73 4.17
C LEU A 117 20.20 3.17 2.73
N THR A 118 20.08 2.24 1.78
CA THR A 118 19.80 2.54 0.38
C THR A 118 18.29 2.73 0.21
N ASN A 119 17.90 3.84 -0.42
CA ASN A 119 16.51 4.21 -0.76
C ASN A 119 15.52 4.37 0.41
N VAL A 120 15.99 4.39 1.65
CA VAL A 120 15.13 4.69 2.81
C VAL A 120 14.77 6.18 2.82
N LEU A 121 13.47 6.49 2.84
CA LEU A 121 12.97 7.86 2.90
C LEU A 121 12.86 8.35 4.33
N ILE A 122 12.25 7.53 5.19
CA ILE A 122 11.97 7.86 6.57
C ILE A 122 11.87 6.59 7.39
N ALA A 123 12.33 6.64 8.63
CA ALA A 123 12.10 5.61 9.61
C ALA A 123 11.73 6.23 10.95
N ASN A 124 10.70 5.70 11.60
CA ASN A 124 10.18 6.29 12.82
C ASN A 124 9.67 5.22 13.79
N THR A 125 9.61 5.60 15.05
CA THR A 125 9.11 4.78 16.16
C THR A 125 8.63 5.71 17.26
N THR A 126 7.96 5.14 18.26
CA THR A 126 7.58 5.89 19.44
C THR A 126 8.38 5.47 20.64
N THR A 127 8.51 6.39 21.60
CA THR A 127 9.34 6.20 22.80
C THR A 127 8.79 5.13 23.74
N ASN A 128 7.47 4.94 23.81
CA ASN A 128 6.78 4.02 24.72
C ASN A 128 5.44 3.50 24.14
N GLY A 129 5.34 3.36 22.82
CA GLY A 129 4.04 3.27 22.15
C GLY A 129 3.91 2.09 21.21
N SER A 130 2.70 1.56 21.23
CA SER A 130 2.20 0.59 20.28
C SER A 130 1.77 1.19 18.94
N THR A 131 1.90 2.50 18.76
CA THR A 131 1.39 3.21 17.58
C THR A 131 2.44 4.16 17.08
N VAL A 132 2.70 4.21 15.78
CA VAL A 132 3.64 5.14 15.14
C VAL A 132 2.96 5.81 13.96
N THR A 133 3.25 7.09 13.75
CA THR A 133 2.69 7.88 12.64
C THR A 133 3.72 8.82 12.07
N PHE A 134 3.73 9.00 10.75
CA PHE A 134 4.49 10.04 10.07
C PHE A 134 3.78 10.46 8.77
N ASN A 135 4.18 11.62 8.23
CA ASN A 135 3.75 12.06 6.91
C ASN A 135 4.94 12.02 5.95
N GLN A 136 4.69 11.64 4.71
CA GLN A 136 5.70 11.62 3.65
C GLN A 136 5.10 12.09 2.33
N GLU A 137 5.85 12.93 1.60
CA GLU A 137 5.52 13.22 0.21
C GLU A 137 5.89 12.02 -0.66
N LEU A 138 4.89 11.51 -1.39
CA LEU A 138 5.04 10.40 -2.31
C LEU A 138 4.73 10.88 -3.73
N LEU A 139 5.41 10.29 -4.71
CA LEU A 139 5.27 10.58 -6.11
C LEU A 139 4.58 9.40 -6.82
N THR A 140 3.67 9.70 -7.74
CA THR A 140 3.11 8.69 -8.62
C THR A 140 4.17 8.10 -9.55
N GLY A 141 3.97 6.86 -9.99
CA GLY A 141 4.92 6.12 -10.81
C GLY A 141 6.05 5.45 -10.01
N GLN A 142 6.18 5.75 -8.72
CA GLN A 142 7.17 5.13 -7.84
C GLN A 142 6.60 3.93 -7.07
N LYS A 143 7.48 2.98 -6.78
CA LYS A 143 7.20 1.86 -5.86
C LYS A 143 7.65 2.24 -4.46
N TYR A 144 6.87 1.83 -3.48
CA TYR A 144 7.14 2.07 -2.07
C TYR A 144 7.05 0.77 -1.29
N PHE A 145 7.90 0.66 -0.27
CA PHE A 145 8.01 -0.52 0.58
C PHE A 145 7.90 -0.05 2.03
N LEU A 146 6.81 -0.39 2.69
CA LEU A 146 6.62 -0.11 4.11
C LEU A 146 7.07 -1.33 4.91
N VAL A 147 8.22 -1.18 5.58
CA VAL A 147 8.80 -2.21 6.44
C VAL A 147 8.30 -2.00 7.86
N THR A 148 7.67 -3.03 8.41
CA THR A 148 7.12 -3.06 9.77
C THR A 148 7.91 -4.01 10.64
N THR A 149 8.31 -3.54 11.82
CA THR A 149 9.24 -4.27 12.68
C THR A 149 9.23 -3.71 14.09
N GLY A 150 9.93 -4.36 15.02
CA GLY A 150 10.08 -3.93 16.41
C GLY A 150 11.09 -2.83 16.65
N ARG A 151 10.89 -2.08 17.74
CA ARG A 151 11.89 -1.17 18.30
C ARG A 151 13.08 -1.95 18.87
N ARG A 152 12.84 -3.08 19.53
CA ARG A 152 13.85 -4.01 20.08
C ARG A 152 13.71 -5.41 19.50
N VAL A 153 14.74 -6.25 19.70
CA VAL A 153 14.81 -7.65 19.22
C VAL A 153 13.66 -8.55 19.68
N ASN A 154 13.03 -8.21 20.81
CA ASN A 154 11.92 -8.93 21.41
C ASN A 154 10.57 -8.23 21.21
N ASP A 155 10.53 -7.15 20.44
CA ASP A 155 9.30 -6.47 20.03
C ASP A 155 8.90 -7.02 18.67
N PHE A 156 7.91 -7.90 18.64
CA PHE A 156 7.35 -8.49 17.42
C PHE A 156 5.97 -9.03 17.72
N GLY A 157 5.20 -9.29 16.66
CA GLY A 157 3.86 -9.80 16.75
C GLY A 157 2.97 -9.24 15.65
N GLN A 158 1.67 -9.37 15.87
CA GLN A 158 0.62 -8.86 14.99
C GLN A 158 0.59 -7.34 14.98
N PHE A 159 0.21 -6.77 13.83
CA PHE A 159 0.08 -5.33 13.62
C PHE A 159 -1.01 -4.99 12.60
N SER A 160 -1.41 -3.73 12.60
CA SER A 160 -2.29 -3.08 11.62
C SER A 160 -1.65 -1.78 11.16
N ASN A 161 -1.50 -1.61 9.84
CA ASN A 161 -0.96 -0.40 9.24
C ASN A 161 -2.01 0.29 8.39
N THR A 162 -1.96 1.62 8.36
CA THR A 162 -2.86 2.45 7.56
C THR A 162 -2.05 3.47 6.75
N ILE A 163 -2.36 3.56 5.47
CA ILE A 163 -1.82 4.56 4.55
C ILE A 163 -2.99 5.38 4.04
N SER A 164 -2.92 6.69 4.16
CA SER A 164 -3.98 7.59 3.68
C SER A 164 -3.41 8.81 2.94
N GLY A 165 -4.08 9.23 1.87
CA GLY A 165 -3.62 10.35 1.05
C GLY A 165 -4.53 10.63 -0.13
N SER A 166 -4.10 11.52 -1.03
CA SER A 166 -4.96 12.02 -2.10
C SER A 166 -5.19 11.06 -3.28
N GLY A 167 -4.38 10.01 -3.41
CA GLY A 167 -4.46 9.01 -4.48
C GLY A 167 -4.71 7.60 -3.95
N GLN A 168 -5.23 6.73 -4.82
CA GLN A 168 -5.42 5.32 -4.54
C GLN A 168 -4.09 4.64 -4.21
N ILE A 169 -4.12 3.77 -3.21
CA ILE A 169 -2.99 2.94 -2.78
C ILE A 169 -3.22 1.55 -3.35
N THR A 170 -2.33 1.09 -4.21
CA THR A 170 -2.45 -0.22 -4.86
C THR A 170 -1.33 -1.14 -4.37
N PRO A 171 -1.66 -2.23 -3.64
CA PRO A 171 -0.70 -3.25 -3.28
C PRO A 171 -0.03 -3.85 -4.51
N ILE A 172 1.27 -4.15 -4.42
CA ILE A 172 1.98 -4.93 -5.42
C ILE A 172 2.00 -6.37 -4.92
N PRO A 173 1.37 -7.34 -5.60
CA PRO A 173 1.42 -8.74 -5.19
C PRO A 173 2.87 -9.26 -5.17
N GLU A 174 3.26 -9.91 -4.09
CA GLU A 174 4.54 -10.61 -4.05
C GLU A 174 4.54 -11.74 -5.10
N PRO A 175 5.65 -11.96 -5.82
CA PRO A 175 5.71 -12.92 -6.93
C PRO A 175 5.43 -14.38 -6.51
N ASP A 176 5.51 -14.71 -5.21
CA ASP A 176 5.27 -16.08 -4.72
C ASP A 176 3.82 -16.35 -4.29
N SER A 177 2.93 -15.36 -4.40
CA SER A 177 1.49 -15.53 -4.16
C SER A 177 0.72 -15.93 -5.43
N ILE A 178 1.29 -16.82 -6.25
CA ILE A 178 0.47 -17.64 -7.15
C ILE A 178 0.04 -18.85 -6.32
N PRO A 179 -1.18 -18.88 -5.73
CA PRO A 179 -1.71 -20.14 -5.27
C PRO A 179 -1.70 -21.08 -6.47
N ALA A 180 -1.10 -22.26 -6.31
CA ALA A 180 -1.12 -23.34 -7.26
C ALA A 180 -2.56 -23.82 -7.52
N MET A 181 -3.37 -23.01 -8.21
CA MET A 181 -4.67 -23.40 -8.76
C MET A 181 -4.42 -23.99 -10.15
N LEU A 182 -3.72 -25.12 -10.17
CA LEU A 182 -3.58 -25.97 -11.34
C LEU A 182 -3.90 -27.42 -10.98
N VAL A 183 -4.94 -27.64 -10.17
CA VAL A 183 -5.53 -28.98 -9.97
C VAL A 183 -7.04 -28.84 -9.75
N THR A 184 -7.82 -28.67 -10.82
CA THR A 184 -9.17 -29.25 -10.98
C THR A 184 -9.73 -28.83 -12.33
N GLY A 185 -9.36 -29.54 -13.38
CA GLY A 185 -9.87 -29.28 -14.72
C GLY A 185 -9.36 -30.25 -15.76
N GLY A 186 -9.33 -31.55 -15.46
CA GLY A 186 -8.78 -32.52 -16.41
C GLY A 186 -8.75 -33.98 -15.98
N ILE A 187 -9.75 -34.48 -15.24
CA ILE A 187 -9.93 -35.93 -15.03
C ILE A 187 -11.30 -36.39 -15.56
N ASN A 188 -11.69 -35.93 -16.75
CA ASN A 188 -12.93 -36.38 -17.40
C ASN A 188 -12.79 -36.61 -18.92
N LEU A 189 -11.66 -37.13 -19.41
CA LEU A 189 -11.61 -37.53 -20.83
C LEU A 189 -10.66 -38.68 -21.23
N LEU A 190 -10.41 -39.68 -20.38
CA LEU A 190 -9.63 -40.86 -20.82
C LEU A 190 -10.20 -42.21 -20.39
N LEU A 191 -11.52 -42.29 -20.17
CA LEU A 191 -12.25 -43.56 -20.10
C LEU A 191 -13.46 -43.56 -21.04
N TYR A 192 -13.24 -43.21 -22.30
CA TYR A 192 -14.19 -43.56 -23.35
C TYR A 192 -13.46 -43.79 -24.67
N LYS A 193 -12.95 -45.01 -24.84
CA LYS A 193 -12.96 -45.78 -26.10
C LYS A 193 -12.00 -46.97 -25.99
N ARG A 194 -12.54 -48.13 -25.60
CA ARG A 194 -12.33 -49.40 -26.31
C ARG A 194 -13.17 -50.51 -25.67
N LYS A 195 -14.43 -50.59 -26.12
CA LYS A 195 -15.21 -51.83 -26.06
C LYS A 195 -15.82 -52.09 -27.44
N VAL A 196 -14.98 -52.53 -28.37
CA VAL A 196 -15.29 -53.29 -29.59
C VAL A 196 -13.98 -54.03 -29.87
N GLY A 197 -13.79 -55.30 -29.51
CA GLY A 197 -14.49 -56.45 -30.08
C GLY A 197 -13.64 -57.01 -31.22
N LEU A 198 -12.83 -58.04 -30.98
CA LEU A 198 -12.62 -59.15 -31.92
C LEU A 198 -11.80 -60.29 -31.27
N LYS A 199 -12.39 -61.48 -31.26
CA LYS A 199 -11.70 -62.78 -31.16
C LYS A 199 -10.63 -62.89 -32.25
N ILE A 200 -9.53 -63.60 -31.99
CA ILE A 200 -8.95 -64.67 -32.84
C ILE A 200 -8.01 -65.52 -31.95
N SER A 201 -7.97 -66.80 -32.30
CA SER A 201 -7.52 -68.01 -31.60
C SER A 201 -6.09 -68.48 -31.93
N HIS A 202 -5.57 -69.43 -31.13
CA HIS A 202 -4.44 -70.38 -31.37
C HIS A 202 -3.06 -69.73 -31.63
N PHE A 203 -1.94 -70.19 -31.07
CA PHE A 203 -1.47 -71.53 -30.68
C PHE A 203 -0.73 -71.50 -29.34
#